data_AF-A0A9Q3SPU3-F1
#
_entry.id   AF-A0A9Q3SPU3-F1
#
_cell.length_a   1.000
_cell.length_b   1.000
_cell.length_c   1.000
_cell.angle_alpha   90.00
_cell.angle_beta   90.00
_cell.angle_gamma   90.00
#
_symmetry.space_group_name_H-M   'P 1'
#
loop_
_entity.id
_entity.type
_entity.pdbx_description
1 polymer ?
#
loop_
_entity_poly.entity_id
_entity_poly.type
_entity_poly.pdbx_seq_one_letter_code
_entity_poly.pdbx_strand_id
1 'polypeptide(L)'
;MTDFSSDRAASLPDAEVLDLVVALTSARPALRAVYDAALGLTPEASVDPDVVPRTPSVNDIPQMGGGSPTGFTDAGVPTFDAVRERIDGRSGRAVGSTELDAESTIGRTEAEKFAERERAGSARLDEIRKSMRKNP
;
A
#
# COMPACT_ATOMS: atom_id res chain seq x y z
N MET A 1 -32.43 -32.84 -12.68
CA MET A 1 -31.54 -32.21 -11.69
C MET A 1 -30.14 -32.51 -12.16
N THR A 2 -29.50 -31.54 -12.80
CA THR A 2 -28.30 -31.76 -13.63
C THR A 2 -27.10 -32.04 -12.71
N ASP A 3 -26.51 -33.22 -12.84
CA ASP A 3 -25.34 -33.62 -12.05
C ASP A 3 -24.12 -32.87 -12.59
N PHE A 4 -23.71 -31.81 -11.89
CA PHE A 4 -22.55 -31.02 -12.27
C PHE A 4 -21.30 -31.69 -11.69
N SER A 5 -20.69 -32.59 -12.46
CA SER A 5 -19.48 -33.30 -12.05
C SER A 5 -18.26 -32.36 -11.98
N SER A 6 -17.36 -32.60 -11.04
CA SER A 6 -16.11 -31.84 -10.87
C SER A 6 -15.24 -31.84 -12.14
N ASP A 7 -15.28 -32.92 -12.93
CA ASP A 7 -14.57 -32.99 -14.21
C ASP A 7 -15.11 -32.00 -15.23
N ARG A 8 -16.43 -31.75 -15.22
CA ARG A 8 -17.04 -30.75 -16.09
C ARG A 8 -16.63 -29.34 -15.68
N ALA A 9 -16.55 -29.08 -14.38
CA ALA A 9 -16.05 -27.83 -13.82
C ALA A 9 -14.62 -27.53 -14.29
N ALA A 10 -13.75 -28.55 -14.27
CA ALA A 10 -12.34 -28.43 -14.67
C ALA A 10 -12.15 -28.20 -16.18
N SER A 11 -13.15 -28.52 -17.00
CA SER A 11 -13.10 -28.34 -18.47
C SER A 11 -13.64 -26.99 -18.95
N LEU A 12 -14.30 -26.22 -18.07
CA LEU A 12 -14.89 -24.93 -18.43
C LEU A 12 -13.83 -23.83 -18.48
N PRO A 13 -13.91 -22.90 -19.45
CA PRO A 13 -13.04 -21.73 -19.46
C PRO A 13 -13.37 -20.79 -18.30
N ASP A 14 -12.36 -20.11 -17.76
CA ASP A 14 -12.49 -19.25 -16.57
C ASP A 14 -13.59 -18.19 -16.70
N ALA A 15 -13.81 -17.65 -17.90
CA ALA A 15 -14.88 -16.68 -18.17
C ALA A 15 -16.28 -17.28 -17.93
N GLU A 16 -16.52 -18.52 -18.39
CA GLU A 16 -17.80 -19.20 -18.17
C GLU A 16 -17.98 -19.59 -16.69
N VAL A 17 -16.88 -19.93 -16.01
CA VAL A 17 -16.90 -20.16 -14.57
C VAL A 17 -17.28 -18.89 -13.82
N LEU A 18 -16.71 -17.74 -14.18
CA LEU A 18 -17.04 -16.45 -13.58
C LEU A 18 -18.50 -16.06 -13.83
N ASP A 19 -19.01 -16.20 -15.06
CA ASP A 19 -20.42 -15.94 -15.38
C ASP A 19 -21.36 -16.81 -14.54
N LEU A 20 -21.03 -18.09 -14.38
CA LEU A 20 -21.80 -19.01 -13.56
C LEU A 20 -21.79 -18.61 -12.08
N VAL A 21 -20.62 -18.23 -11.54
CA VAL A 21 -20.48 -17.77 -10.15
C VAL A 21 -21.28 -16.49 -9.92
N VAL A 22 -21.20 -15.52 -10.83
CA VAL A 22 -21.97 -14.27 -10.79
C VAL A 22 -23.47 -14.56 -10.81
N ALA A 23 -23.92 -15.42 -11.73
CA ALA A 23 -25.33 -15.81 -11.84
C ALA A 23 -25.84 -16.49 -10.56
N LEU A 24 -25.08 -17.45 -10.01
CA LEU A 24 -25.46 -18.22 -8.82
C LEU A 24 -25.48 -17.37 -7.54
N THR A 25 -24.61 -16.37 -7.45
CA THR A 25 -24.46 -15.54 -6.24
C THR A 25 -25.36 -14.30 -6.27
N SER A 26 -25.78 -13.83 -7.45
CA SER A 26 -26.60 -12.62 -7.62
C SER A 26 -27.90 -12.57 -6.78
N ALA A 27 -28.59 -13.70 -6.65
CA ALA A 27 -29.86 -13.80 -5.91
C ALA A 27 -29.69 -14.24 -4.44
N ARG A 28 -28.44 -14.37 -3.95
CA ARG A 28 -28.13 -14.97 -2.64
C ARG A 28 -27.41 -13.95 -1.74
N PRO A 29 -28.13 -13.22 -0.87
CA PRO A 29 -27.53 -12.13 -0.08
C PRO A 29 -26.41 -12.61 0.85
N ALA A 30 -26.48 -13.84 1.37
CA ALA A 30 -25.43 -14.43 2.20
C ALA A 30 -24.10 -14.65 1.45
N LEU A 31 -24.10 -14.65 0.10
CA LEU A 31 -22.93 -14.83 -0.74
C LEU A 31 -22.47 -13.52 -1.40
N ARG A 32 -22.90 -12.36 -0.89
CA ARG A 32 -22.60 -11.05 -1.49
C ARG A 32 -21.11 -10.80 -1.69
N ALA A 33 -20.28 -11.16 -0.73
CA ALA A 33 -18.83 -10.99 -0.84
C ALA A 33 -18.22 -11.78 -2.01
N VAL A 34 -18.77 -12.96 -2.32
CA VAL A 34 -18.32 -13.79 -3.46
C VAL A 34 -18.79 -13.18 -4.78
N TYR A 35 -20.02 -12.65 -4.82
CA TYR A 35 -20.53 -11.91 -5.97
C TYR A 35 -19.66 -10.69 -6.31
N ASP A 36 -19.33 -9.86 -5.31
CA ASP A 36 -18.49 -8.69 -5.49
C ASP A 36 -17.08 -9.05 -5.96
N ALA A 37 -16.49 -10.11 -5.40
CA ALA A 37 -15.19 -10.62 -5.83
C ALA A 37 -15.22 -11.15 -7.27
N ALA A 38 -16.27 -11.89 -7.65
CA ALA A 38 -16.41 -12.43 -9.01
C ALA A 38 -16.59 -11.32 -10.06
N LEU A 39 -17.37 -10.28 -9.75
CA LEU A 39 -17.51 -9.10 -10.63
C LEU A 39 -16.16 -8.42 -10.88
N GLY A 40 -15.33 -8.26 -9.84
CA GLY A 40 -14.01 -7.64 -9.98
C GLY A 40 -13.00 -8.44 -10.82
N LEU A 41 -13.28 -9.72 -11.09
CA LEU A 41 -12.45 -10.59 -11.92
C LEU A 41 -12.96 -10.69 -13.37
N THR A 42 -14.16 -10.16 -13.67
CA THR A 42 -14.65 -10.15 -15.06
C THR A 42 -13.82 -9.18 -15.90
N PRO A 43 -13.53 -9.50 -17.17
CA PRO A 43 -12.70 -8.66 -18.03
C PRO A 43 -13.28 -7.25 -18.25
N GLU A 44 -14.59 -7.07 -18.15
CA GLU A 44 -15.27 -5.75 -18.17
C GLU A 44 -14.96 -4.87 -16.94
N ALA A 45 -14.50 -5.48 -15.84
CA ALA A 45 -13.99 -4.76 -14.67
C ALA A 45 -12.52 -4.36 -14.81
N SER A 46 -11.85 -4.74 -15.90
CA SER A 46 -10.57 -4.15 -16.26
C SER A 46 -10.82 -2.68 -16.54
N VAL A 47 -10.43 -1.83 -15.58
CA VAL A 47 -10.38 -0.39 -15.73
C VAL A 47 -9.68 -0.10 -17.04
N ASP A 48 -10.41 0.49 -18.00
CA ASP A 48 -9.87 0.90 -19.29
C ASP A 48 -8.58 1.72 -19.04
N PRO A 49 -7.41 1.26 -19.50
CA PRO A 49 -6.17 2.01 -19.35
C PRO A 49 -6.20 3.34 -20.13
N ASP A 50 -7.20 3.55 -21.01
CA ASP A 50 -7.47 4.79 -21.72
C ASP A 50 -8.46 5.73 -21.00
N VAL A 51 -8.84 5.41 -19.75
CA VAL A 51 -9.25 6.47 -18.80
C VAL A 51 -7.99 7.26 -18.45
N VAL A 52 -7.57 8.11 -19.39
CA VAL A 52 -6.68 9.21 -19.11
C VAL A 52 -7.46 10.08 -18.12
N PRO A 53 -7.02 10.22 -16.85
CA PRO A 53 -7.60 11.25 -16.01
C PRO A 53 -7.44 12.53 -16.81
N ARG A 54 -8.53 13.24 -17.12
CA ARG A 54 -8.44 14.52 -17.80
C ARG A 54 -7.42 15.32 -17.01
N THR A 55 -6.25 15.55 -17.57
CA THR A 55 -5.33 16.53 -17.02
C THR A 55 -6.11 17.83 -17.13
N PRO A 56 -6.55 18.44 -16.01
CA PRO A 56 -7.23 19.72 -16.09
C PRO A 56 -6.30 20.63 -16.89
N SER A 57 -6.81 21.19 -17.98
CA SER A 57 -6.05 22.16 -18.75
C SER A 57 -5.74 23.33 -17.81
N VAL A 58 -4.63 24.04 -18.02
CA VAL A 58 -4.34 25.26 -17.26
C VAL A 58 -5.52 26.26 -17.35
N ASN A 59 -6.32 26.15 -18.41
CA ASN A 59 -7.54 26.93 -18.63
C ASN A 59 -8.76 26.47 -17.78
N ASP A 60 -8.76 25.23 -17.29
CA ASP A 60 -9.83 24.67 -16.43
C ASP A 60 -9.60 24.98 -14.95
N ILE A 61 -8.41 25.48 -14.60
CA ILE A 61 -8.11 25.98 -13.26
C ILE A 61 -8.75 27.37 -13.16
N PRO A 62 -9.72 27.58 -12.26
CA PRO A 62 -10.21 28.93 -11.99
C PRO A 62 -9.01 29.81 -11.66
N GLN A 63 -8.79 30.85 -12.46
CA GLN A 63 -7.72 31.83 -12.25
C GLN A 63 -8.10 32.72 -11.04
N MET A 64 -8.20 32.10 -9.87
CA MET A 64 -8.45 32.78 -8.61
C MET A 64 -7.11 33.30 -8.13
N GLY A 65 -6.82 34.53 -8.54
CA GLY A 65 -5.70 35.27 -8.02
C GLY A 65 -5.82 35.44 -6.50
N GLY A 66 -4.69 35.35 -5.83
CA GLY A 66 -4.55 35.72 -4.43
C GLY A 66 -4.58 34.52 -3.49
N GLY A 67 -3.47 34.32 -2.79
CA GLY A 67 -3.41 33.42 -1.64
C GLY A 67 -4.54 33.79 -0.69
N SER A 68 -5.53 32.91 -0.60
CA SER A 68 -6.55 33.01 0.43
C SER A 68 -5.85 32.97 1.78
N PRO A 69 -6.15 33.87 2.74
CA PRO A 69 -5.53 33.84 4.05
C PRO A 69 -5.83 32.54 4.81
N THR A 70 -6.84 31.78 4.37
CA THR A 70 -7.20 30.48 4.96
C THR A 70 -6.45 29.30 4.34
N GLY A 71 -5.77 29.48 3.20
CA GLY A 71 -5.18 28.39 2.43
C GLY A 71 -6.18 27.54 1.64
N PHE A 72 -7.45 27.97 1.56
CA PHE A 72 -8.50 27.32 0.77
C PHE A 72 -9.18 28.33 -0.17
N THR A 73 -9.60 27.88 -1.34
CA THR A 73 -10.47 28.63 -2.25
C THR A 73 -11.89 28.73 -1.67
N ASP A 74 -12.72 29.62 -2.23
CA ASP A 74 -14.12 29.78 -1.81
C ASP A 74 -14.97 28.51 -2.00
N ALA A 75 -14.54 27.61 -2.89
CA ALA A 75 -15.14 26.30 -3.09
C ALA A 75 -14.67 25.24 -2.06
N GLY A 76 -13.85 25.63 -1.07
CA GLY A 76 -13.30 24.75 -0.05
C GLY A 76 -12.14 23.87 -0.53
N VAL A 77 -11.56 24.16 -1.69
CA VAL A 77 -10.42 23.40 -2.23
C VAL A 77 -9.12 24.02 -1.72
N PRO A 78 -8.16 23.24 -1.17
CA PRO A 78 -6.86 23.76 -0.77
C PRO A 78 -6.15 24.47 -1.93
N THR A 79 -5.52 25.60 -1.67
CA THR A 79 -4.68 26.26 -2.67
C THR A 79 -3.40 25.46 -2.92
N PHE A 80 -2.77 25.67 -4.08
CA PHE A 80 -1.50 25.01 -4.40
C PHE A 80 -0.42 25.32 -3.35
N ASP A 81 -0.34 26.58 -2.91
CA ASP A 81 0.62 27.01 -1.90
C ASP A 81 0.39 26.31 -0.55
N ALA A 82 -0.88 26.14 -0.13
CA ALA A 82 -1.20 25.44 1.12
C ALA A 82 -0.82 23.95 1.07
N VAL A 83 -1.00 23.30 -0.09
CA VAL A 83 -0.56 21.91 -0.29
C VAL A 83 0.97 21.83 -0.28
N ARG A 84 1.65 22.75 -0.97
CA ARG A 84 3.11 22.82 -1.01
C ARG A 84 3.70 23.01 0.38
N GLU A 85 3.23 24.00 1.13
CA GLU A 85 3.68 24.27 2.50
C GLU A 85 3.47 23.05 3.41
N ARG A 86 2.34 22.35 3.27
CA ARG A 86 2.06 21.12 4.02
C ARG A 86 3.02 19.98 3.68
N ILE A 87 3.37 19.81 2.40
CA ILE A 87 4.32 18.81 1.93
C ILE A 87 5.72 19.14 2.43
N ASP A 88 6.14 20.39 2.33
CA ASP A 88 7.45 20.85 2.79
C ASP A 88 7.58 20.68 4.31
N GLY A 89 6.54 21.03 5.07
CA GLY A 89 6.49 20.82 6.52
C GLY A 89 6.55 19.34 6.92
N ARG A 90 5.85 18.46 6.19
CA ARG A 90 5.91 17.01 6.45
C ARG A 90 7.29 16.45 6.10
N SER A 91 7.86 16.86 4.98
CA SER A 91 9.18 16.43 4.52
C SER A 91 10.27 16.87 5.49
N GLY A 92 10.27 18.14 5.91
CA GLY A 92 11.23 18.64 6.91
C GLY A 92 11.13 17.92 8.25
N ARG A 93 9.91 17.62 8.71
CA ARG A 93 9.71 16.86 9.95
C ARG A 93 10.18 15.40 9.83
N ALA A 94 9.91 14.75 8.70
CA ALA A 94 10.33 13.37 8.47
C ALA A 94 11.86 13.26 8.53
N VAL A 95 12.59 14.17 7.88
CA VAL A 95 14.06 14.20 7.88
C VAL A 95 14.62 14.35 9.30
N GLY A 96 14.05 15.22 10.14
CA GLY A 96 14.53 15.40 11.52
C GLY A 96 14.00 14.38 12.54
N SER A 97 12.93 13.65 12.22
CA SER A 97 12.27 12.76 13.20
C SER A 97 13.13 11.56 13.60
N THR A 98 13.88 10.99 12.67
CA THR A 98 14.72 9.81 12.94
C THR A 98 15.87 10.14 13.90
N GLU A 99 16.42 11.34 13.81
CA GLU A 99 17.48 11.82 14.71
C GLU A 99 16.92 12.02 16.12
N LEU A 100 15.73 12.64 16.24
CA LEU A 100 15.04 12.82 17.51
C LEU A 100 14.64 11.49 18.17
N ASP A 101 14.16 10.53 17.37
CA ASP A 101 13.79 9.21 17.84
C ASP A 101 15.03 8.43 18.30
N ALA A 102 16.15 8.52 17.57
CA ALA A 102 17.43 7.94 17.97
C ALA A 102 17.99 8.56 19.26
N GLU A 103 17.81 9.87 19.43
CA GLU A 103 18.25 10.62 20.61
C GLU A 103 17.21 10.60 21.76
N SER A 104 16.10 9.88 21.59
CA SER A 104 15.16 9.62 22.67
C SER A 104 15.77 8.66 23.71
N THR A 105 15.21 8.62 24.93
CA THR A 105 15.64 7.65 25.95
C THR A 105 15.47 6.22 25.46
N ILE A 106 14.36 5.92 24.78
CA ILE A 106 14.09 4.59 24.23
C ILE A 106 15.09 4.25 23.11
N GLY A 107 15.30 5.18 22.17
CA GLY A 107 16.25 5.00 21.06
C GLY A 107 17.66 4.68 21.53
N ARG A 108 18.16 5.38 22.56
CA ARG A 108 19.47 5.06 23.18
C ARG A 108 19.50 3.65 23.77
N THR A 109 18.48 3.24 24.53
CA THR A 109 18.45 1.89 25.14
C THR A 109 18.35 0.78 24.09
N GLU A 110 17.65 1.01 22.97
CA GLU A 110 17.57 0.05 21.87
C GLU A 110 18.91 -0.07 21.13
N ALA A 111 19.59 1.06 20.90
CA ALA A 111 20.92 1.09 20.31
C ALA A 111 21.94 0.34 21.19
N GLU A 112 21.89 0.51 22.51
CA GLU A 112 22.72 -0.23 23.46
C GLU A 112 22.48 -1.75 23.38
N LYS A 113 21.22 -2.19 23.40
CA LYS A 113 20.86 -3.61 23.26
C LYS A 113 21.29 -4.19 21.92
N PHE A 114 21.22 -3.42 20.85
CA PHE A 114 21.71 -3.84 19.54
C PHE A 114 23.22 -4.00 19.55
N ALA A 115 23.95 -3.01 20.09
CA ALA A 115 25.41 -3.09 20.22
C ALA A 115 25.87 -4.25 21.10
N GLU A 116 25.13 -4.58 22.16
CA GLU A 116 25.40 -5.76 22.99
C GLU A 116 25.24 -7.07 22.19
N ARG A 117 24.15 -7.20 21.42
CA ARG A 117 23.92 -8.37 20.54
C ARG A 117 25.03 -8.52 19.50
N GLU A 118 25.47 -7.43 18.88
CA GLU A 118 26.56 -7.44 17.90
C GLU A 118 27.89 -7.88 18.53
N ARG A 119 28.22 -7.39 19.74
CA ARG A 119 29.42 -7.83 20.46
C ARG A 119 29.36 -9.30 20.87
N ALA A 120 28.20 -9.76 21.33
CA ALA A 120 28.01 -11.16 21.69
C ALA A 120 28.13 -12.07 20.45
N GLY A 121 27.53 -11.66 19.33
CA GLY A 121 27.62 -12.36 18.06
C GLY A 121 29.06 -12.45 17.55
N SER A 122 29.80 -11.33 17.54
CA SER A 122 31.20 -11.31 17.08
C SER A 122 32.11 -12.16 17.97
N ALA A 123 31.97 -12.08 19.30
CA ALA A 123 32.71 -12.92 20.24
C ALA A 123 32.45 -14.42 20.00
N ARG A 124 31.20 -14.79 19.72
CA ARG A 124 30.84 -16.18 19.43
C ARG A 124 31.43 -16.66 18.10
N LEU A 125 31.45 -15.80 17.07
CA LEU A 125 32.08 -16.12 15.78
C LEU A 125 33.60 -16.32 15.92
N ASP A 126 34.25 -15.53 16.76
CA ASP A 126 35.69 -15.67 17.03
C ASP A 126 36.01 -16.98 17.75
N GLU A 127 35.17 -17.37 18.71
CA GLU A 127 35.27 -18.67 19.40
C GLU A 127 35.14 -19.83 18.40
N ILE A 128 34.14 -19.77 17.51
CA ILE A 128 33.94 -20.77 16.45
C ILE A 128 35.18 -20.84 15.56
N ARG A 129 35.69 -19.70 15.08
CA ARG A 129 36.87 -19.64 14.21
C ARG A 129 38.11 -20.24 14.89
N LYS A 130 38.28 -20.01 16.19
CA LYS A 130 39.36 -20.61 16.99
C LYS A 130 39.18 -22.13 17.14
N SER A 131 37.96 -22.60 17.37
CA SER A 131 37.66 -24.03 17.49
C SER A 131 37.95 -24.79 16.18
N MET A 132 37.59 -24.21 15.03
CA MET A 132 37.86 -24.81 13.71
C MET A 132 39.36 -24.85 13.38
N ARG A 133 40.16 -23.90 13.86
CA ARG A 133 41.63 -23.96 13.70
C ARG A 133 42.31 -24.99 14.60
N LYS A 134 41.70 -25.34 15.75
CA LYS A 134 42.27 -26.26 16.74
C LYS A 134 41.93 -27.72 16.46
N ASN A 135 40.82 -28.00 15.77
CA ASN A 135 40.48 -29.31 15.22
C ASN A 135 40.72 -29.31 13.71
N PRO A 136 41.95 -29.61 13.22
CA PRO A 136 42.24 -29.75 11.80
C PRO A 136 41.53 -30.97 11.19
#